data_AF-A0A535ATR9-F1
#
_entry.id   AF-A0A535ATR9-F1
#
_cell.length_a   1.000
_cell.length_b   1.000
_cell.length_c   1.000
_cell.angle_alpha   90.00
_cell.angle_beta   90.00
_cell.angle_gamma   90.00
#
_symmetry.space_group_name_H-M   'P 1'
#
loop_
_entity.id
_entity.type
_entity.pdbx_description
1 polymer ?
#
loop_
_entity_poly.entity_id
_entity_poly.type
_entity_poly.pdbx_seq_one_letter_code
_entity_poly.pdbx_strand_id
1 'polypeptide(L)'
;MNSGRTIAILVGATILVGACTSTVKNTPRQNLVWSAYNQCRAESRIPASIQLTRVEPDGRAWYSAYRSAYGAQDLERCINEKVSPPPTYVPVLTQ
;
A
#
# COMPACT_ATOMS: atom_id res chain seq x y z
N MET A 1 -63.16 -16.92 20.45
CA MET A 1 -62.32 -15.73 20.68
C MET A 1 -60.87 -16.16 20.49
N ASN A 2 -60.04 -15.69 19.55
CA ASN A 2 -60.16 -14.71 18.48
C ASN A 2 -59.30 -15.18 17.30
N SER A 3 -59.89 -15.16 16.11
CA SER A 3 -59.20 -15.25 14.82
C SER A 3 -58.48 -13.91 14.58
N GLY A 4 -57.15 -13.91 14.56
CA GLY A 4 -56.32 -12.76 14.20
C GLY A 4 -55.54 -13.07 12.92
N ARG A 5 -55.99 -12.48 11.82
CA ARG A 5 -55.67 -12.82 10.42
C ARG A 5 -54.20 -12.60 10.07
N THR A 6 -53.63 -13.60 9.40
CA THR A 6 -52.40 -13.54 8.60
C THR A 6 -52.52 -12.45 7.54
N ILE A 7 -51.60 -11.49 7.54
CA ILE A 7 -51.39 -10.57 6.41
C ILE A 7 -49.98 -10.85 5.87
N ALA A 8 -49.94 -11.66 4.82
CA ALA A 8 -48.85 -11.65 3.85
C ALA A 8 -48.94 -10.36 3.00
N ILE A 9 -47.92 -10.12 2.17
CA ILE A 9 -47.79 -9.08 1.10
C ILE A 9 -46.93 -7.89 1.62
N LEU A 10 -45.77 -7.49 1.06
CA LEU A 10 -45.32 -7.40 -0.33
C LEU A 10 -43.77 -7.48 -0.46
N VAL A 11 -43.36 -8.13 -1.54
CA VAL A 11 -42.08 -8.02 -2.24
C VAL A 11 -41.72 -6.54 -2.48
N GLY A 12 -40.48 -6.17 -2.18
CA GLY A 12 -39.93 -4.84 -2.49
C GLY A 12 -38.42 -4.93 -2.60
N ALA A 13 -37.94 -5.19 -3.82
CA ALA A 13 -36.54 -5.22 -4.18
C ALA A 13 -35.83 -3.91 -3.82
N THR A 14 -35.09 -3.87 -2.72
CA THR A 14 -34.06 -2.86 -2.51
C THR A 14 -32.71 -3.46 -2.89
N ILE A 15 -32.47 -3.39 -4.20
CA ILE A 15 -31.20 -2.94 -4.78
C ILE A 15 -29.99 -3.63 -4.15
N LEU A 16 -29.48 -4.63 -4.89
CA LEU A 16 -28.05 -4.90 -4.99
C LEU A 16 -27.34 -3.56 -5.25
N VAL A 17 -27.03 -2.81 -4.19
CA VAL A 17 -26.12 -1.68 -4.29
C VAL A 17 -24.80 -2.35 -4.60
N GLY A 18 -24.46 -2.33 -5.88
CA GLY A 18 -23.17 -2.75 -6.39
C GLY A 18 -22.11 -1.97 -5.64
N ALA A 19 -21.67 -2.50 -4.50
CA ALA A 19 -20.37 -2.21 -3.95
C ALA A 19 -19.36 -2.94 -4.84
N CYS A 20 -19.28 -2.52 -6.11
CA CYS A 20 -17.98 -2.36 -6.71
C CYS A 20 -17.29 -1.30 -5.86
N THR A 21 -16.76 -1.72 -4.70
CA THR A 21 -15.62 -1.04 -4.12
C THR A 21 -14.59 -1.06 -5.24
N SER A 22 -14.51 0.03 -5.97
CA SER A 22 -13.38 0.37 -6.81
C SER A 22 -12.21 0.48 -5.84
N THR A 23 -11.70 -0.65 -5.36
CA THR A 23 -10.48 -0.74 -4.59
C THR A 23 -9.46 -0.21 -5.56
N VAL A 24 -9.13 1.08 -5.43
CA VAL A 24 -8.08 1.72 -6.21
C VAL A 24 -6.84 0.93 -5.87
N LYS A 25 -6.53 -0.05 -6.72
CA LYS A 25 -5.37 -0.91 -6.53
C LYS A 25 -4.16 -0.04 -6.81
N ASN A 26 -3.23 -0.03 -5.87
CA ASN A 26 -1.92 0.54 -6.08
C ASN A 26 -1.34 -0.01 -7.40
N THR A 27 -0.71 0.86 -8.18
CA THR A 27 0.07 0.44 -9.34
C THR A 27 1.18 -0.54 -8.91
N PRO A 28 1.71 -1.38 -9.81
CA PRO A 28 2.86 -2.23 -9.49
C PRO A 28 4.02 -1.42 -8.89
N ARG A 29 4.25 -0.21 -9.38
CA ARG A 29 5.30 0.69 -8.89
C ARG A 29 5.02 1.21 -7.49
N GLN A 30 3.79 1.58 -7.18
CA GLN A 30 3.38 1.92 -5.80
C GLN A 30 3.60 0.73 -4.86
N ASN A 31 3.23 -0.49 -5.27
CA ASN A 31 3.42 -1.69 -4.46
C ASN A 31 4.88 -1.99 -4.18
N LEU A 32 5.77 -1.77 -5.15
CA LEU A 32 7.22 -1.94 -4.96
C LEU A 32 7.75 -1.00 -3.86
N VAL A 33 7.38 0.28 -3.89
CA VAL A 33 7.84 1.26 -2.90
C VAL A 33 7.27 0.96 -1.50
N TRP A 34 5.98 0.60 -1.40
CA TRP A 34 5.38 0.18 -0.13
C TRP A 34 6.05 -1.08 0.44
N SER A 35 6.34 -2.06 -0.41
CA SER A 35 7.06 -3.27 0.00
C SER A 35 8.47 -2.94 0.49
N ALA A 36 9.22 -2.11 -0.25
CA ALA A 36 10.55 -1.66 0.13
C ALA A 36 10.54 -0.95 1.50
N TYR A 37 9.60 -0.02 1.70
CA TYR A 37 9.43 0.66 3.00
C TYR A 37 9.19 -0.32 4.14
N ASN A 38 8.28 -1.29 3.95
CA ASN A 38 7.97 -2.29 4.97
C ASN A 38 9.18 -3.17 5.31
N GLN A 39 9.97 -3.56 4.31
CA GLN A 39 11.24 -4.28 4.53
C GLN A 39 12.24 -3.43 5.31
N CYS A 40 12.44 -2.17 4.92
CA CYS A 40 13.33 -1.24 5.62
C CYS A 40 12.94 -1.06 7.09
N ARG A 41 11.64 -1.01 7.39
CA ARG A 41 11.13 -0.99 8.77
C ARG A 41 11.44 -2.28 9.52
N ALA A 42 11.19 -3.44 8.90
CA ALA A 42 11.41 -4.73 9.51
C ALA A 42 12.90 -4.97 9.83
N GLU A 43 13.79 -4.47 8.97
CA GLU A 43 15.25 -4.49 9.17
C GLU A 43 15.74 -3.43 10.16
N SER A 44 14.85 -2.62 10.75
CA SER A 44 15.19 -1.51 11.64
C SER A 44 16.17 -0.49 11.05
N ARG A 45 16.22 -0.38 9.71
CA ARG A 45 17.09 0.56 8.98
C ARG A 45 16.53 1.98 8.92
N ILE A 46 15.27 2.15 9.31
CA ILE A 46 14.59 3.45 9.38
C ILE A 46 14.00 3.67 10.78
N PRO A 47 14.21 4.85 11.38
CA PRO A 47 13.68 5.14 12.70
C PRO A 47 12.15 5.25 12.68
N ALA A 48 11.51 4.90 13.79
CA ALA A 48 10.05 4.91 13.92
C ALA A 48 9.43 6.33 13.80
N SER A 49 10.24 7.39 13.93
CA SER A 49 9.82 8.78 13.71
C SER A 49 9.51 9.09 12.24
N ILE A 50 9.99 8.29 11.30
CA ILE A 50 9.77 8.48 9.86
C ILE A 50 8.66 7.55 9.38
N GLN A 51 7.61 8.13 8.81
CA GLN A 51 6.48 7.40 8.28
C GLN A 51 6.23 7.74 6.82
N LEU A 52 6.16 6.71 5.97
CA LEU A 52 5.71 6.87 4.59
C LEU A 52 4.20 7.12 4.60
N THR A 53 3.77 8.24 4.03
CA THR A 53 2.37 8.71 4.08
C THR A 53 1.65 8.51 2.76
N ARG A 54 2.36 8.64 1.64
CA ARG A 54 1.81 8.48 0.30
C ARG A 54 2.89 7.99 -0.67
N VAL A 55 2.47 7.18 -1.64
CA VAL A 55 3.25 6.92 -2.86
C VAL A 55 2.39 7.30 -4.06
N GLU A 56 2.92 8.11 -4.95
CA GLU A 56 2.26 8.49 -6.20
C GLU A 56 2.31 7.32 -7.21
N PRO A 57 1.43 7.27 -8.23
CA PRO A 57 1.42 6.18 -9.22
C PRO A 57 2.75 5.95 -9.95
N ASP A 58 3.58 6.98 -10.07
CA ASP A 58 4.92 6.99 -10.65
C ASP A 58 6.03 6.49 -9.69
N GLY A 59 5.67 6.13 -8.45
CA GLY A 59 6.59 5.66 -7.42
C GLY A 59 7.22 6.78 -6.58
N ARG A 60 6.89 8.06 -6.80
CA ARG A 60 7.38 9.14 -5.94
C ARG A 60 6.77 9.00 -4.54
N ALA A 61 7.63 8.94 -3.54
CA ALA A 61 7.29 8.72 -2.15
C ALA A 61 7.23 10.03 -1.37
N TRP A 62 6.24 10.17 -0.50
CA TRP A 62 6.12 11.24 0.49
C TRP A 62 6.17 10.66 1.88
N TYR A 63 6.97 11.26 2.75
CA TYR A 63 7.08 10.86 4.14
C TYR A 63 6.83 12.04 5.07
N SER A 64 6.41 11.71 6.28
CA SER A 64 6.31 12.64 7.40
C SER A 64 7.29 12.23 8.49
N ALA A 65 7.83 13.24 9.16
CA ALA A 65 8.73 13.07 10.29
C ALA A 65 8.04 13.55 11.56
N TYR A 66 7.81 12.66 12.52
CA TYR A 66 7.27 13.05 13.83
C TYR A 66 8.42 13.54 14.71
N ARG A 67 8.39 14.83 15.07
CA ARG A 67 9.36 15.54 15.93
C ARG A 67 10.76 15.78 15.34
N SER A 68 11.27 14.91 14.47
CA SER A 68 12.59 15.07 13.86
C SER A 68 12.69 14.38 12.51
N ALA A 69 13.33 15.06 11.54
CA ALA A 69 13.67 14.51 10.22
C ALA A 69 14.93 13.62 10.24
N TYR A 70 15.51 13.35 11.41
CA TYR A 70 16.60 12.41 11.56
C TYR A 70 16.21 11.02 11.00
N GLY A 71 17.05 10.47 10.13
CA GLY A 71 16.81 9.20 9.43
C GLY A 71 16.06 9.30 8.10
N ALA A 72 15.73 10.50 7.62
CA ALA A 72 15.16 10.69 6.28
C ALA A 72 16.10 10.20 5.16
N GLN A 73 17.40 10.46 5.28
CA GLN A 73 18.40 9.96 4.32
C GLN A 73 18.53 8.44 4.36
N ASP A 74 18.38 7.83 5.54
CA ASP A 74 18.43 6.36 5.69
C ASP A 74 17.19 5.71 5.06
N LEU A 75 16.03 6.37 5.15
CA LEU A 75 14.82 5.97 4.42
C LEU A 75 15.05 5.99 2.91
N GLU A 76 15.53 7.12 2.38
CA GLU A 76 15.76 7.26 0.94
C GLU A 76 16.78 6.24 0.44
N ARG A 77 17.89 6.06 1.16
CA ARG A 77 18.91 5.06 0.84
C ARG A 77 18.32 3.65 0.85
N CYS A 78 17.63 3.27 1.92
CA CYS A 78 17.11 1.91 2.05
C CYS A 78 16.04 1.61 0.99
N ILE A 79 15.11 2.54 0.72
CA ILE A 79 14.12 2.35 -0.35
C ILE A 79 14.83 2.20 -1.69
N ASN A 80 15.79 3.09 -2.00
CA ASN A 80 16.52 3.04 -3.27
C ASN A 80 17.27 1.72 -3.48
N GLU A 81 17.90 1.16 -2.44
CA GLU A 81 18.55 -0.15 -2.52
C GLU A 81 17.56 -1.28 -2.83
N LYS A 82 16.35 -1.23 -2.27
CA LYS A 82 15.33 -2.29 -2.43
C LYS A 82 14.54 -2.19 -3.73
N VAL A 83 14.36 -0.98 -4.26
CA VAL A 83 13.63 -0.76 -5.53
C VAL A 83 14.55 -0.76 -6.75
N SER A 84 15.85 -0.53 -6.55
CA SER A 84 16.82 -0.70 -7.62
C SER A 84 16.90 -2.18 -7.96
N PRO A 85 16.92 -2.55 -9.25
CA PRO A 85 17.23 -3.91 -9.62
C PRO A 85 18.59 -4.28 -9.01
N PRO A 86 18.75 -5.52 -8.50
CA PRO A 86 20.07 -5.98 -8.08
C PRO A 86 21.04 -5.75 -9.24
N PRO A 87 22.31 -5.41 -8.97
CA PRO A 87 23.29 -5.29 -10.05
C PRO A 87 23.28 -6.62 -10.80
N THR A 88 22.80 -6.60 -12.04
CA THR A 88 22.93 -7.72 -12.96
C THR A 88 24.43 -7.91 -13.12
N TYR A 89 24.98 -8.87 -12.38
CA TYR A 89 26.32 -9.35 -12.63
C TYR A 89 26.22 -10.10 -13.95
N VAL A 90 26.31 -9.37 -15.07
CA VAL A 90 26.58 -9.97 -16.37
C VAL A 90 28.04 -10.41 -16.28
N PRO A 91 28.36 -11.71 -16.20
CA PRO A 91 29.74 -12.12 -16.41
C PRO A 91 30.10 -11.65 -17.82
N VAL A 92 31.05 -10.71 -17.92
CA VAL A 92 31.72 -10.42 -19.18
C VAL A 92 32.40 -11.73 -19.55
N LEU A 93 31.82 -12.46 -20.50
CA LEU A 93 32.50 -13.56 -21.19
C LEU A 93 33.64 -12.90 -21.96
N THR A 94 34.81 -12.84 -21.35
CA THR A 94 36.06 -12.50 -22.03
C THR A 94 36.28 -13.55 -23.13
N GLN A 95 36.24 -13.08 -24.38
CA GLN A 95 36.71 -13.83 -25.55
C GLN A 95 38.23 -13.92 -25.56
#